data_AF-K1TWE4-F1
#
_entry.id   AF-K1TWE4-F1
#
_cell.length_a   1.000
_cell.length_b   1.000
_cell.length_c   1.000
_cell.angle_alpha   90.00
_cell.angle_beta   90.00
_cell.angle_gamma   90.00
#
_symmetry.space_group_name_H-M   'P 1'
#
loop_
_entity.id
_entity.type
_entity.pdbx_description
1 polymer ?
#
loop_
_entity_poly.entity_id
_entity_poly.type
_entity_poly.pdbx_seq_one_letter_code
_entity_poly.pdbx_strand_id
1 'polypeptide(L)'
;HSLSVSDIIVLNDGKKVTAHFVDSISFEQLDSFLNLEEQVLSELAYEVGERYFAIQRTEEGYDYSFYDEDFRLMDGGIYENDEISIEEAAEELLEDEGWTGERIRGDYDQLMEKVEEMDEAVMAEIQKSQGEYKPLAKVEELEEANYNMIDNVLNNMPPKKEPYLEYFAAECDEFHDMGAYEKSTDV
;
A
#
# COMPACT_ATOMS: atom_id res chain seq x y z
N HIS A 1 -42.89 16.45 -30.31
CA HIS A 1 -42.67 15.82 -28.99
C HIS A 1 -42.80 16.88 -27.93
N SER A 2 -43.59 16.64 -26.88
CA SER A 2 -43.71 17.52 -25.72
C SER A 2 -42.69 17.11 -24.66
N LEU A 3 -42.06 18.07 -23.99
CA LEU A 3 -41.16 17.82 -22.87
C LEU A 3 -41.98 17.52 -21.61
N SER A 4 -41.58 16.53 -20.82
CA SER A 4 -42.15 16.22 -19.52
C SER A 4 -41.45 16.99 -18.40
N VAL A 5 -42.19 17.25 -17.34
CA VAL A 5 -41.59 17.62 -16.06
C VAL A 5 -40.68 16.47 -15.62
N SER A 6 -39.51 16.79 -15.09
CA SER A 6 -38.43 15.86 -14.72
C SER A 6 -37.52 15.38 -15.86
N ASP A 7 -37.64 15.95 -17.06
CA ASP A 7 -36.64 15.74 -18.11
C ASP A 7 -35.36 16.56 -17.82
N ILE A 8 -34.21 16.10 -18.33
CA ILE A 8 -32.98 16.89 -18.39
C ILE A 8 -32.72 17.24 -19.85
N ILE A 9 -32.56 18.53 -20.14
CA ILE A 9 -32.23 19.04 -21.48
C ILE A 9 -30.78 19.52 -21.51
N VAL A 10 -30.06 19.11 -22.55
CA VAL A 10 -28.68 19.56 -22.80
C VAL A 10 -28.71 20.56 -23.94
N LEU A 11 -28.28 21.79 -23.66
CA LEU A 11 -28.19 22.88 -24.62
C LEU A 11 -26.73 23.11 -25.00
N ASN A 12 -26.43 22.96 -26.28
CA ASN A 12 -25.11 23.26 -26.86
C ASN A 12 -25.27 24.44 -27.84
N ASP A 13 -24.69 25.60 -27.50
CA ASP A 13 -24.72 26.80 -28.35
C ASP A 13 -23.51 26.95 -29.28
N GLY A 14 -22.65 25.91 -29.34
CA GLY A 14 -21.41 25.88 -30.10
C GLY A 14 -20.20 26.45 -29.37
N LYS A 15 -20.39 27.12 -28.22
CA LYS A 15 -19.31 27.61 -27.35
C LYS A 15 -19.36 27.00 -25.95
N LYS A 16 -20.56 26.70 -25.47
CA LYS A 16 -20.83 26.18 -24.13
C LYS A 16 -21.94 25.14 -24.20
N VAL A 17 -21.72 24.04 -23.49
CA VAL A 17 -22.76 23.04 -23.22
C VAL A 17 -23.26 23.27 -21.79
N THR A 18 -24.58 23.33 -21.61
CA THR A 18 -25.21 23.45 -20.29
C THR A 18 -26.36 22.45 -20.18
N ALA A 19 -26.52 21.84 -19.00
CA ALA A 19 -27.64 20.97 -18.71
C ALA A 19 -28.67 21.72 -17.86
N HIS A 20 -29.95 21.52 -18.14
CA HIS A 20 -31.05 22.12 -17.39
C HIS A 20 -32.10 21.07 -17.04
N PHE A 21 -32.54 21.05 -15.79
CA PHE A 21 -33.65 20.25 -15.32
C PHE A 21 -34.98 20.96 -15.62
N VAL A 22 -35.95 20.23 -16.17
CA VAL A 22 -37.27 20.76 -16.51
C VAL A 22 -38.21 20.64 -15.32
N ASP A 23 -38.44 21.76 -14.64
CA ASP A 23 -39.51 21.89 -13.64
C ASP A 23 -40.81 22.38 -14.32
N SER A 24 -41.93 22.17 -13.65
CA SER A 24 -43.29 22.57 -14.00
C SER A 24 -43.45 24.03 -14.47
N ILE A 25 -42.55 24.94 -14.09
CA ILE A 25 -42.61 26.36 -14.45
C ILE A 25 -41.27 26.96 -14.89
N SER A 26 -40.16 26.22 -14.80
CA SER A 26 -38.81 26.77 -15.02
C SER A 26 -37.80 25.72 -15.45
N PHE A 27 -36.67 26.19 -15.96
CA PHE A 27 -35.50 25.37 -16.26
C PHE A 27 -34.40 25.72 -15.26
N GLU A 28 -33.98 24.76 -14.46
CA GLU A 28 -32.90 24.94 -13.48
C GLU A 28 -31.59 24.44 -14.09
N GLN A 29 -30.60 25.32 -14.23
CA GLN A 29 -29.30 24.93 -14.76
C GLN A 29 -28.57 24.05 -13.74
N LEU A 30 -28.16 22.87 -14.19
CA LEU A 30 -27.35 21.95 -13.41
C LEU A 30 -25.88 22.16 -13.77
N ASP A 31 -25.22 23.11 -13.10
CA ASP A 31 -23.81 23.47 -13.38
C ASP A 31 -22.87 22.27 -13.22
N SER A 32 -23.14 21.37 -12.28
CA SER A 32 -22.31 20.19 -12.03
C SER A 32 -22.67 18.96 -12.87
N PHE A 33 -23.79 18.97 -13.62
CA PHE A 33 -24.24 17.78 -14.35
C PHE A 33 -23.33 17.42 -15.53
N LEU A 34 -22.73 18.44 -16.16
CA LEU A 34 -21.76 18.26 -17.23
C LEU A 34 -20.31 18.39 -16.75
N ASN A 35 -20.11 18.89 -15.53
CA ASN A 35 -18.81 18.83 -14.89
C ASN A 35 -18.61 17.40 -14.39
N LEU A 36 -18.15 16.55 -15.31
CA LEU A 36 -17.29 15.45 -14.93
C LEU A 36 -15.99 16.13 -14.45
N GLU A 37 -16.00 16.67 -13.24
CA GLU A 37 -14.75 17.01 -12.58
C GLU A 37 -13.94 15.73 -12.63
N GLU A 38 -12.84 15.79 -13.36
CA GLU A 38 -11.75 14.84 -13.34
C GLU A 38 -11.25 14.84 -11.90
N GLN A 39 -12.01 14.15 -11.03
CA GLN A 39 -11.56 13.85 -9.70
C GLN A 39 -10.26 13.13 -9.93
N VAL A 40 -9.16 13.73 -9.49
CA VAL A 40 -7.87 13.07 -9.50
C VAL A 40 -8.02 11.94 -8.49
N LEU A 41 -8.49 10.80 -8.98
CA LEU A 41 -8.70 9.62 -8.20
C LEU A 41 -7.31 9.14 -7.80
N SER A 42 -7.04 9.12 -6.50
CA SER A 42 -5.84 8.52 -5.97
C SER A 42 -5.96 7.01 -5.93
N GLU A 43 -7.17 6.46 -6.02
CA GLU A 43 -7.43 5.03 -5.90
C GLU A 43 -8.70 4.62 -6.63
N LEU A 44 -8.75 3.35 -7.02
CA LEU A 44 -9.86 2.70 -7.68
C LEU A 44 -9.96 1.25 -7.23
N ALA A 45 -11.20 0.76 -7.18
CA ALA A 45 -11.49 -0.65 -7.12
C ALA A 45 -12.50 -1.04 -8.19
N TYR A 46 -12.34 -2.22 -8.77
CA TYR A 46 -13.24 -2.82 -9.73
C TYR A 46 -13.60 -4.23 -9.30
N GLU A 47 -14.87 -4.59 -9.50
CA GLU A 47 -15.38 -5.94 -9.38
C GLU A 47 -15.63 -6.48 -10.79
N VAL A 48 -14.99 -7.60 -11.12
CA VAL A 48 -15.09 -8.27 -12.42
C VAL A 48 -15.58 -9.70 -12.21
N GLY A 49 -16.90 -9.88 -12.29
CA GLY A 49 -17.54 -11.14 -11.95
C GLY A 49 -17.43 -11.42 -10.45
N GLU A 50 -16.68 -12.45 -10.08
CA GLU A 50 -16.41 -12.82 -8.67
C GLU A 50 -14.99 -12.42 -8.24
N ARG A 51 -14.27 -11.65 -9.06
CA ARG A 51 -12.90 -11.23 -8.76
C ARG A 51 -12.82 -9.75 -8.52
N TYR A 52 -11.78 -9.33 -7.82
CA TYR A 52 -11.59 -7.93 -7.44
C TYR A 52 -10.25 -7.42 -7.96
N PHE A 53 -10.23 -6.16 -8.34
CA PHE A 53 -9.04 -5.44 -8.74
C PHE A 53 -8.98 -4.12 -7.98
N ALA A 54 -7.82 -3.78 -7.45
CA ALA A 54 -7.56 -2.54 -6.74
C ALA A 54 -6.32 -1.87 -7.33
N ILE A 55 -6.34 -0.55 -7.40
CA ILE A 55 -5.19 0.24 -7.84
C ILE A 55 -5.14 1.55 -7.07
N GLN A 56 -3.95 1.96 -6.66
CA GLN A 56 -3.69 3.19 -5.93
C GLN A 56 -2.49 3.92 -6.53
N ARG A 57 -2.56 5.25 -6.56
CA ARG A 57 -1.48 6.12 -7.00
C ARG A 57 -0.38 6.19 -5.95
N THR A 58 0.86 6.08 -6.41
CA THR A 58 2.07 6.19 -5.59
C THR A 58 2.97 7.34 -6.09
N GLU A 59 4.15 7.52 -5.50
CA GLU A 59 5.13 8.52 -5.96
C GLU A 59 5.76 8.16 -7.30
N GLU A 60 5.80 6.87 -7.66
CA GLU A 60 6.48 6.34 -8.86
C GLU A 60 5.52 5.50 -9.72
N GLY A 61 4.28 5.96 -9.90
CA GLY A 61 3.26 5.31 -10.73
C GLY A 61 2.05 4.83 -9.93
N TYR A 62 1.65 3.58 -10.14
CA TYR A 62 0.45 3.00 -9.55
C TYR A 62 0.71 1.61 -8.97
N ASP A 63 0.39 1.40 -7.70
CA ASP A 63 0.39 0.09 -7.07
C ASP A 63 -0.95 -0.61 -7.35
N TYR A 64 -0.93 -1.80 -7.93
CA TYR A 64 -2.13 -2.55 -8.28
C TYR A 64 -2.13 -3.94 -7.65
N SER A 65 -3.32 -4.47 -7.42
CA SER A 65 -3.55 -5.78 -6.82
C SER A 65 -4.80 -6.44 -7.41
N PHE A 66 -4.65 -7.68 -7.84
CA PHE A 66 -5.70 -8.57 -8.29
C PHE A 66 -6.02 -9.59 -7.19
N TYR A 67 -7.30 -9.77 -6.90
CA TYR A 67 -7.80 -10.70 -5.91
C TYR A 67 -8.77 -11.71 -6.52
N ASP A 68 -8.81 -12.91 -5.94
CA ASP A 68 -9.81 -13.93 -6.25
C ASP A 68 -11.16 -13.69 -5.54
N GLU A 69 -12.08 -14.65 -5.65
CA GLU A 69 -13.40 -14.64 -5.00
C GLU A 69 -13.35 -14.67 -3.47
N ASP A 70 -12.25 -15.16 -2.91
CA ASP A 70 -12.00 -15.23 -1.48
C ASP A 70 -11.17 -14.03 -1.00
N PHE A 71 -10.99 -12.97 -1.80
CA PHE A 71 -10.15 -11.81 -1.47
C PHE A 71 -8.66 -12.16 -1.30
N ARG A 72 -8.19 -13.30 -1.81
CA ARG A 72 -6.77 -13.65 -1.77
C ARG A 72 -6.04 -12.99 -2.92
N LEU A 73 -4.88 -12.41 -2.62
CA LEU A 73 -4.00 -11.80 -3.63
C LEU A 73 -3.57 -12.86 -4.66
N MET A 74 -3.94 -12.65 -5.91
CA MET A 74 -3.54 -13.45 -7.06
C MET A 74 -2.26 -12.89 -7.68
N ASP A 75 -2.25 -11.58 -7.93
CA ASP A 75 -1.13 -10.87 -8.53
C ASP A 75 -1.13 -9.42 -8.06
N GLY A 76 0.04 -8.79 -8.03
CA GLY A 76 0.16 -7.40 -7.63
C GLY A 76 1.55 -6.85 -7.95
N GLY A 77 1.63 -5.55 -8.19
CA GLY A 77 2.86 -4.90 -8.57
C GLY A 77 2.70 -3.41 -8.80
N ILE A 78 3.77 -2.80 -9.30
CA ILE A 78 3.82 -1.37 -9.60
C ILE A 78 3.79 -1.17 -11.11
N TYR A 79 2.84 -0.37 -11.57
CA TYR A 79 2.77 0.15 -12.92
C TYR A 79 3.45 1.52 -12.94
N GLU A 80 4.64 1.58 -13.52
CA GLU A 80 5.57 2.72 -13.40
C GLU A 80 5.15 3.97 -14.21
N ASN A 81 4.23 3.83 -15.17
CA ASN A 81 3.85 4.92 -16.06
C ASN A 81 2.79 5.82 -15.39
N ASP A 82 3.24 6.96 -14.87
CA ASP A 82 2.43 7.99 -14.21
C ASP A 82 1.96 9.11 -15.15
N GLU A 83 2.26 9.01 -16.45
CA GLU A 83 1.82 9.98 -17.45
C GLU A 83 0.34 9.80 -17.81
N ILE A 84 -0.18 8.58 -17.64
CA ILE A 84 -1.58 8.23 -17.90
C ILE A 84 -2.41 8.37 -16.62
N SER A 85 -3.73 8.48 -16.76
CA SER A 85 -4.62 8.51 -15.60
C SER A 85 -4.71 7.14 -14.92
N ILE A 86 -5.11 7.11 -13.63
CA ILE A 86 -5.32 5.84 -12.91
C ILE A 86 -6.40 4.96 -13.56
N GLU A 87 -7.39 5.58 -14.22
CA GLU A 87 -8.44 4.86 -14.94
C GLU A 87 -7.89 4.19 -16.21
N GLU A 88 -7.02 4.88 -16.96
CA GLU A 88 -6.32 4.33 -18.11
C GLU A 88 -5.34 3.22 -17.69
N ALA A 89 -4.57 3.43 -16.61
CA ALA A 89 -3.69 2.41 -16.06
C ALA A 89 -4.46 1.16 -15.64
N ALA A 90 -5.61 1.34 -14.97
CA ALA A 90 -6.50 0.24 -14.63
C ALA A 90 -7.01 -0.50 -15.86
N GLU A 91 -7.34 0.22 -16.93
CA GLU A 91 -7.83 -0.38 -18.16
C GLU A 91 -6.75 -1.23 -18.85
N GLU A 92 -5.53 -0.71 -18.99
CA GLU A 92 -4.41 -1.47 -19.55
C GLU A 92 -4.13 -2.75 -18.74
N LEU A 93 -4.05 -2.64 -17.42
CA LEU A 93 -3.81 -3.78 -16.53
C LEU A 93 -4.91 -4.84 -16.63
N LEU A 94 -6.17 -4.41 -16.68
CA LEU A 94 -7.30 -5.33 -16.84
C LEU A 94 -7.32 -5.99 -18.22
N GLU A 95 -6.92 -5.30 -19.28
CA GLU A 95 -6.81 -5.86 -20.63
C GLU A 95 -5.67 -6.88 -20.74
N ASP A 96 -4.51 -6.59 -20.14
CA ASP A 96 -3.34 -7.47 -20.12
C ASP A 96 -3.63 -8.80 -19.40
N GLU A 97 -4.36 -8.74 -18.28
CA GLU A 97 -4.80 -9.93 -17.54
C GLU A 97 -5.99 -10.65 -18.23
N GLY A 98 -6.55 -10.06 -19.28
CA GLY A 98 -7.67 -10.62 -20.05
C GLY A 98 -9.03 -10.48 -19.37
N TRP A 99 -9.18 -9.53 -18.44
CA TRP A 99 -10.40 -9.24 -17.68
C TRP A 99 -11.26 -8.19 -18.39
N THR A 100 -11.55 -8.42 -19.68
CA THR A 100 -12.33 -7.50 -20.53
C THR A 100 -13.86 -7.62 -20.33
N GLY A 101 -14.29 -8.09 -19.16
CA GLY A 101 -15.70 -8.36 -18.84
C GLY A 101 -16.48 -7.12 -18.41
N GLU A 102 -17.75 -7.31 -18.06
CA GLU A 102 -18.52 -6.26 -17.37
C GLU A 102 -17.90 -6.02 -15.99
N ARG A 103 -17.36 -4.81 -15.78
CA ARG A 103 -16.73 -4.39 -14.53
C ARG A 103 -17.59 -3.36 -13.82
N ILE A 104 -17.80 -3.57 -12.52
CA ILE A 104 -18.54 -2.64 -11.66
C ILE A 104 -17.50 -1.86 -10.86
N ARG A 105 -17.62 -0.52 -10.85
CA ARG A 105 -16.77 0.31 -10.00
C ARG A 105 -17.12 0.05 -8.53
N GLY A 106 -16.17 -0.50 -7.80
CA GLY A 106 -16.27 -0.79 -6.38
C GLY A 106 -15.77 0.36 -5.51
N ASP A 107 -15.90 0.16 -4.20
CA ASP A 107 -15.36 1.05 -3.17
C ASP A 107 -14.04 0.45 -2.66
N TYR A 108 -12.96 1.23 -2.75
CA TYR A 108 -11.61 0.76 -2.43
C TYR A 108 -11.48 0.43 -0.94
N ASP A 109 -11.94 1.31 -0.06
CA ASP A 109 -11.89 1.11 1.40
C ASP A 109 -12.63 -0.17 1.82
N GLN A 110 -13.83 -0.39 1.27
CA GLN A 110 -14.61 -1.60 1.55
C GLN A 110 -13.94 -2.87 1.03
N LEU A 111 -13.25 -2.81 -0.11
CA LEU A 111 -12.50 -3.95 -0.62
C LEU A 111 -11.32 -4.27 0.32
N MET A 112 -10.57 -3.25 0.75
CA MET A 112 -9.44 -3.40 1.65
C MET A 112 -9.85 -3.95 3.02
N GLU A 113 -10.99 -3.50 3.58
CA GLU A 113 -11.54 -4.03 4.84
C GLU A 113 -11.80 -5.55 4.74
N LYS A 114 -12.36 -6.02 3.63
CA LYS A 114 -12.63 -7.46 3.43
C LYS A 114 -11.36 -8.29 3.26
N VAL A 115 -10.37 -7.74 2.56
CA VAL A 115 -9.05 -8.38 2.40
C VAL A 115 -8.40 -8.58 3.77
N GLU A 116 -8.40 -7.55 4.62
CA GLU A 116 -7.86 -7.63 5.97
C GLU A 116 -8.61 -8.66 6.83
N GLU A 117 -9.95 -8.67 6.80
CA GLU A 117 -10.76 -9.65 7.52
C GLU A 117 -10.43 -11.09 7.11
N MET A 118 -10.28 -11.33 5.80
CA MET A 118 -9.92 -12.66 5.30
C MET A 118 -8.51 -13.07 5.74
N ASP A 119 -7.53 -12.17 5.63
CA ASP A 119 -6.17 -12.44 6.04
C ASP A 119 -6.10 -12.78 7.54
N GLU A 120 -6.82 -12.05 8.39
CA GLU A 120 -6.93 -12.37 9.82
C GLU A 120 -7.56 -13.75 10.05
N ALA A 121 -8.63 -14.08 9.33
CA ALA A 121 -9.31 -15.37 9.44
C ALA A 121 -8.39 -16.53 9.03
N VAL A 122 -7.67 -16.38 7.91
CA VAL A 122 -6.69 -17.36 7.43
C VAL A 122 -5.56 -17.53 8.44
N MET A 123 -5.03 -16.44 8.98
CA MET A 123 -3.98 -16.46 10.01
C MET A 123 -4.45 -17.15 11.29
N ALA A 124 -5.69 -16.90 11.73
CA ALA A 124 -6.29 -17.55 12.89
C ALA A 124 -6.51 -19.05 12.66
N GLU A 125 -6.90 -19.46 11.45
CA GLU A 125 -7.06 -20.87 11.08
C GLU A 125 -5.72 -21.61 11.00
N ILE A 126 -4.67 -20.97 10.45
CA ILE A 126 -3.30 -21.49 10.46
C ILE A 126 -2.79 -21.63 11.91
N GLN A 127 -3.00 -20.64 12.77
CA GLN A 127 -2.61 -20.70 14.19
C GLN A 127 -3.33 -21.81 14.97
N LYS A 128 -4.56 -22.14 14.59
CA LYS A 128 -5.36 -23.18 15.23
C LYS A 128 -4.97 -24.59 14.75
N SER A 129 -4.56 -24.70 13.49
CA SER A 129 -4.15 -25.98 12.87
C SER A 129 -2.67 -26.30 13.10
N GLN A 130 -1.80 -25.28 13.15
CA GLN A 130 -0.41 -25.38 13.58
C GLN A 130 -0.33 -24.99 15.06
N GLY A 131 -0.22 -25.97 15.96
CA GLY A 131 0.05 -25.69 17.37
C GLY A 131 1.23 -24.72 17.51
N GLU A 132 0.96 -23.56 18.11
CA GLU A 132 1.93 -22.52 18.48
C GLU A 132 2.79 -21.95 17.33
N TYR A 133 2.18 -21.34 16.31
CA TYR A 133 2.93 -20.36 15.51
C TYR A 133 3.29 -19.15 16.41
N LYS A 134 4.58 -18.78 16.46
CA LYS A 134 5.07 -17.59 17.15
C LYS A 134 5.22 -16.48 16.10
N PRO A 135 4.60 -15.30 16.26
CA PRO A 135 4.73 -14.22 15.29
C PRO A 135 6.19 -13.78 15.14
N LEU A 136 6.64 -13.57 13.89
CA LEU A 136 8.02 -13.20 13.52
C LEU A 136 8.53 -11.92 14.22
N ALA A 137 7.63 -11.03 14.67
CA ALA A 137 7.98 -9.87 15.48
C ALA A 137 8.67 -10.21 16.82
N LYS A 138 8.53 -11.45 17.31
CA LYS A 138 9.27 -11.95 18.50
C LYS A 138 10.56 -12.69 18.17
N VAL A 139 10.85 -12.94 16.88
CA VAL A 139 12.06 -13.65 16.47
C VAL A 139 13.27 -12.70 16.49
N GLU A 140 13.11 -11.42 16.14
CA GLU A 140 14.20 -10.43 16.29
C GLU A 140 14.65 -10.27 17.75
N GLU A 141 13.72 -10.19 18.71
CA GLU A 141 14.08 -10.14 20.14
C GLU A 141 14.77 -11.42 20.65
N LEU A 142 14.49 -12.58 20.04
CA LEU A 142 15.08 -13.87 20.43
C LEU A 142 16.42 -14.15 19.75
N GLU A 143 16.71 -13.55 18.60
CA GLU A 143 17.99 -13.67 17.90
C GLU A 143 19.09 -12.83 18.57
N GLU A 144 18.76 -11.70 19.22
CA GLU A 144 19.73 -10.93 20.01
C GLU A 144 20.24 -11.69 21.25
N ALA A 145 19.50 -12.68 21.75
CA ALA A 145 19.93 -13.51 22.86
C ALA A 145 20.99 -14.58 22.48
N ASN A 146 21.26 -14.78 21.19
CA ASN A 146 22.11 -15.87 20.70
C ASN A 146 23.45 -15.41 20.09
N TYR A 147 23.91 -14.19 20.39
CA TYR A 147 25.25 -13.72 20.02
C TYR A 147 26.33 -13.97 21.08
N ASN A 148 26.04 -14.74 22.14
CA ASN A 148 27.00 -15.03 23.22
C ASN A 148 27.75 -16.37 23.07
N MET A 149 27.70 -17.02 21.90
CA MET A 149 28.49 -18.22 21.61
C MET A 149 29.76 -17.86 20.82
N ILE A 150 30.87 -17.71 21.52
CA ILE A 150 32.20 -17.97 20.93
C ILE A 150 32.79 -19.13 21.74
N ASP A 151 33.01 -20.26 21.08
CA ASP A 151 33.73 -21.44 21.58
C ASP A 151 33.12 -22.12 22.82
N ASN A 152 31.96 -22.78 22.66
CA ASN A 152 31.37 -23.79 23.56
C ASN A 152 31.32 -23.50 25.09
N VAL A 153 31.46 -22.25 25.55
CA VAL A 153 31.43 -21.88 26.97
C VAL A 153 30.31 -20.86 27.25
N LEU A 154 29.37 -21.25 28.12
CA LEU A 154 28.33 -20.37 28.68
C LEU A 154 28.97 -19.39 29.69
N ASN A 155 29.10 -18.11 29.34
CA ASN A 155 29.55 -17.08 30.27
C ASN A 155 28.36 -16.39 30.96
N ASN A 156 27.70 -17.08 31.90
CA ASN A 156 26.74 -16.46 32.80
C ASN A 156 27.28 -16.48 34.24
N MET A 157 28.17 -15.55 34.55
CA MET A 157 28.41 -15.10 35.93
C MET A 157 27.72 -13.75 36.13
N PRO A 158 27.16 -13.46 37.32
CA PRO A 158 26.50 -12.19 37.58
C PRO A 158 27.48 -11.03 37.38
N PRO A 159 27.04 -9.90 36.83
CA PRO A 159 27.93 -8.83 36.40
C PRO A 159 28.73 -8.29 37.59
N LYS A 160 30.07 -8.32 37.49
CA LYS A 160 30.92 -7.55 38.38
C LYS A 160 30.69 -6.07 38.07
N LYS A 161 30.21 -5.32 39.07
CA LYS A 161 30.12 -3.85 39.01
C LYS A 161 31.54 -3.26 39.01
N GLU A 162 31.96 -2.67 37.90
CA GLU A 162 33.17 -1.86 37.82
C GLU A 162 32.93 -0.61 36.93
N PRO A 163 33.72 0.47 37.13
CA PRO A 163 33.24 1.85 37.17
C PRO A 163 32.92 2.44 35.79
N TYR A 164 31.89 3.29 35.74
CA TYR A 164 31.55 4.05 34.55
C TYR A 164 32.52 5.23 34.40
N LEU A 165 32.98 5.47 33.16
CA LEU A 165 33.72 6.67 32.79
C LEU A 165 32.76 7.61 32.02
N GLU A 166 32.46 8.76 32.62
CA GLU A 166 31.79 9.87 31.92
C GLU A 166 32.82 10.65 31.12
N TYR A 167 32.62 10.77 29.80
CA TYR A 167 33.44 11.60 28.94
C TYR A 167 32.72 12.90 28.64
N PHE A 168 33.33 14.02 29.03
CA PHE A 168 32.97 15.35 28.53
C PHE A 168 33.65 15.54 27.17
N ALA A 169 32.88 15.97 26.17
CA ALA A 169 33.39 16.31 24.86
C ALA A 169 34.33 17.52 24.95
N ALA A 170 35.52 17.39 24.35
CA ALA A 170 36.41 18.50 24.06
C ALA A 170 36.70 18.51 22.56
N GLU A 171 36.54 19.69 21.97
CA GLU A 171 36.81 20.00 20.57
C GLU A 171 38.31 19.99 20.22
N CYS A 172 38.57 19.68 18.95
CA CYS A 172 39.66 20.14 18.09
C CYS A 172 41.06 19.49 18.16
N ASP A 173 41.46 19.02 16.97
CA ASP A 173 42.77 19.10 16.31
C ASP A 173 44.04 18.82 17.12
N GLU A 174 44.62 17.63 16.90
CA GLU A 174 46.05 17.50 16.57
C GLU A 174 46.36 16.08 16.09
N PHE A 175 46.98 15.97 14.90
CA PHE A 175 47.59 14.73 14.39
C PHE A 175 48.78 14.31 15.25
N HIS A 176 49.30 13.11 14.92
CA HIS A 176 50.57 12.47 15.30
C HIS A 176 50.37 11.29 16.27
N ASP A 177 51.10 10.18 16.20
CA ASP A 177 51.97 9.56 15.22
C ASP A 177 52.35 8.20 15.86
N MET A 178 52.71 7.25 15.01
CA MET A 178 53.64 6.12 15.25
C MET A 178 53.65 5.30 16.55
N GLY A 179 53.65 3.98 16.33
CA GLY A 179 54.49 3.03 17.07
C GLY A 179 53.80 1.67 17.21
N ALA A 180 54.14 0.68 16.38
CA ALA A 180 55.18 -0.34 16.63
C ALA A 180 54.83 -1.24 17.85
N TYR A 181 54.89 -2.56 17.85
CA TYR A 181 55.68 -3.54 17.10
C TYR A 181 55.13 -4.97 17.37
N GLU A 182 55.60 -5.91 16.54
CA GLU A 182 55.50 -7.38 16.53
C GLU A 182 55.69 -8.07 17.93
N LYS A 183 55.42 -9.36 18.18
CA LYS A 183 55.85 -10.55 17.42
C LYS A 183 55.26 -11.84 18.02
N SER A 184 55.00 -12.80 17.13
CA SER A 184 54.64 -14.19 17.40
C SER A 184 55.79 -15.00 18.02
N THR A 185 55.45 -15.97 18.86
CA THR A 185 56.16 -17.26 18.94
C THR A 185 55.19 -18.40 19.28
N ASP A 186 55.08 -19.34 18.35
CA ASP A 186 54.77 -20.76 18.55
C ASP A 186 55.48 -21.35 19.78
N VAL A 187 54.79 -22.25 20.52
CA VAL A 187 55.11 -23.69 20.61
C VAL A 187 53.81 -24.48 20.82
#